data_AF-A0A812QNT6-F1
#
_entry.id   AF-A0A812QNT6-F1
#
_cell.length_a   1.000
_cell.length_b   1.000
_cell.length_c   1.000
_cell.angle_alpha   90.00
_cell.angle_beta   90.00
_cell.angle_gamma   90.00
#
_symmetry.space_group_name_H-M   'P 1'
#
loop_
_entity.id
_entity.type
_entity.pdbx_description
1 polymer ?
#
loop_
_entity_poly.entity_id
_entity_poly.type
_entity_poly.pdbx_seq_one_letter_code
_entity_poly.pdbx_strand_id
1 'polypeptide(L)'
;HSVQTKQLLEEFAICEADDKPTTVVILSNQPKQEVEDEIAAMNTNLGDLKLVVRSGKCCDKTDLWKVGADCAARIVIPENPKLSQDESDASQMGVLLTLKGQGKSGWPNNGYVALCSCISTNCEYMQELYPDKSFIITSETIGRMMVQGVQDQGLCSVFNQLTGFSGDEFYVSGAEDLGVVGKSFLELPFWFPVTVPLGVVRHGEYLLNPDKSMEIQQDDSIILLADDDDAVQPVESSHFDYARWAGERKPATFKESNPNDGETISALICNLNARNCGCAILAAMDSMSGKGSQVDLYGSLSEEETCEIVSNAQRKWEQDFKNIEVRKVYSAPSDAMTAMYRLRDLPLETYDYIILLANTVESVDRADEQTVAMVLQMQSLLAERDEDKSFQPLVEICTNRRRAAVCSGNSEHVQQHAVGFESACDGRHQ
;
A
#
# COMPACT_ATOMS: atom_id res chain seq x y z
N HIS A 1 -13.39 -11.46 -11.77
CA HIS A 1 -12.25 -10.57 -11.42
C HIS A 1 -12.09 -10.53 -9.91
N SER A 2 -11.20 -9.71 -9.35
CA SER A 2 -10.93 -9.66 -7.90
C SER A 2 -11.77 -8.60 -7.19
N VAL A 3 -11.92 -8.71 -5.87
CA VAL A 3 -12.53 -7.65 -5.03
C VAL A 3 -11.84 -6.29 -5.22
N GLN A 4 -10.56 -6.30 -5.59
CA GLN A 4 -9.76 -5.09 -5.86
C GLN A 4 -10.32 -4.25 -7.02
N THR A 5 -11.00 -4.86 -8.00
CA THR A 5 -11.63 -4.11 -9.11
C THR A 5 -12.70 -3.16 -8.61
N LYS A 6 -13.46 -3.53 -7.57
CA LYS A 6 -14.45 -2.65 -6.95
C LYS A 6 -13.78 -1.43 -6.34
N GLN A 7 -12.80 -1.64 -5.46
CA GLN A 7 -12.10 -0.58 -4.73
C GLN A 7 -11.49 0.43 -5.71
N LEU A 8 -10.77 -0.06 -6.73
CA LEU A 8 -10.15 0.81 -7.72
C LEU A 8 -11.17 1.68 -8.49
N LEU A 9 -12.34 1.12 -8.82
CA LEU A 9 -13.40 1.87 -9.50
C LEU A 9 -14.05 2.93 -8.60
N GLU A 10 -14.23 2.63 -7.32
CA GLU A 10 -14.78 3.58 -6.33
C GLU A 10 -13.80 4.73 -6.08
N GLU A 11 -12.51 4.45 -6.00
CA GLU A 11 -11.44 5.46 -5.91
C GLU A 11 -11.43 6.39 -7.13
N PHE A 12 -11.51 5.85 -8.34
CA PHE A 12 -11.62 6.67 -9.55
C PHE A 12 -12.90 7.52 -9.59
N ALA A 13 -13.98 7.08 -8.93
CA ALA A 13 -15.22 7.82 -8.89
C ALA A 13 -15.11 9.05 -7.96
N ILE A 14 -14.28 8.95 -6.92
CA ILE A 14 -14.09 10.00 -5.91
C ILE A 14 -13.04 11.01 -6.36
N CYS A 15 -11.97 10.60 -7.06
CA CYS A 15 -10.92 11.49 -7.58
C CYS A 15 -11.46 12.83 -8.12
N GLU A 16 -11.02 13.95 -7.54
CA GLU A 16 -11.52 15.31 -7.85
C GLU A 16 -10.59 16.11 -8.77
N ALA A 17 -9.38 15.59 -9.07
CA ALA A 17 -8.40 16.25 -9.91
C ALA A 17 -8.95 16.72 -11.28
N ASP A 18 -8.41 17.83 -11.79
CA ASP A 18 -8.70 18.38 -13.13
C ASP A 18 -8.71 17.34 -14.27
N ASP A 19 -7.87 16.29 -14.16
CA ASP A 19 -7.76 15.16 -15.09
C ASP A 19 -8.56 13.90 -14.65
N LYS A 20 -9.68 14.10 -13.94
CA LYS A 20 -10.57 13.03 -13.48
C LYS A 20 -10.97 12.10 -14.64
N PRO A 21 -10.83 10.77 -14.49
CA PRO A 21 -11.28 9.85 -15.51
C PRO A 21 -12.80 9.99 -15.70
N THR A 22 -13.25 10.18 -16.94
CA THR A 22 -14.69 10.19 -17.26
C THR A 22 -15.17 8.83 -17.79
N THR A 23 -14.27 8.04 -18.36
CA THR A 23 -14.56 6.72 -18.94
C THR A 23 -13.49 5.72 -18.53
N VAL A 24 -13.92 4.60 -17.96
CA VAL A 24 -13.04 3.47 -17.62
C VAL A 24 -13.38 2.29 -18.53
N VAL A 25 -12.38 1.74 -19.21
CA VAL A 25 -12.55 0.57 -20.08
C VAL A 25 -11.86 -0.64 -19.46
N ILE A 26 -12.63 -1.69 -19.17
CA ILE A 26 -12.11 -2.96 -18.63
C ILE A 26 -11.94 -3.96 -19.77
N LEU A 27 -10.70 -4.40 -20.02
CA LEU A 27 -10.39 -5.53 -20.88
C LEU A 27 -10.20 -6.78 -20.04
N SER A 28 -10.92 -7.85 -20.39
CA SER A 28 -10.96 -9.07 -19.60
C SER A 28 -10.95 -10.33 -20.47
N ASN A 29 -10.23 -11.37 -20.04
CA ASN A 29 -10.31 -12.69 -20.68
C ASN A 29 -11.66 -13.41 -20.42
N GLN A 30 -12.48 -12.90 -19.49
CA GLN A 30 -13.82 -13.43 -19.18
C GLN A 30 -14.88 -12.85 -20.12
N PRO A 31 -16.01 -13.56 -20.32
CA PRO A 31 -17.16 -13.03 -21.05
C PRO A 31 -17.63 -11.69 -20.51
N LYS A 32 -17.98 -10.77 -21.41
CA LYS A 32 -18.42 -9.41 -21.06
C LYS A 32 -19.56 -9.42 -20.03
N GLN A 33 -20.58 -10.25 -20.27
CA GLN A 33 -21.77 -10.33 -19.43
C GLN A 33 -21.42 -10.73 -17.98
N GLU A 34 -20.53 -11.71 -17.81
CA GLU A 34 -20.11 -12.17 -16.48
C GLU A 34 -19.43 -11.05 -15.69
N VAL A 35 -18.56 -10.27 -16.34
CA VAL A 35 -17.89 -9.14 -15.69
C VAL A 35 -18.89 -8.03 -15.33
N GLU A 36 -19.84 -7.72 -16.21
CA GLU A 36 -20.90 -6.74 -15.94
C GLU A 36 -21.79 -7.18 -14.77
N ASP A 37 -22.18 -8.46 -14.73
CA ASP A 37 -22.99 -9.04 -13.66
C ASP A 37 -22.23 -9.07 -12.33
N GLU A 38 -20.93 -9.41 -12.34
CA GLU A 38 -20.06 -9.38 -11.16
C GLU A 38 -19.94 -7.97 -10.56
N ILE A 39 -19.67 -6.96 -11.39
CA ILE A 39 -19.56 -5.57 -10.93
C ILE A 39 -20.90 -5.06 -10.35
N ALA A 40 -22.01 -5.42 -10.99
CA ALA A 40 -23.34 -5.10 -10.48
C ALA A 40 -23.62 -5.78 -9.12
N ALA A 41 -23.24 -7.05 -8.97
CA ALA A 41 -23.40 -7.81 -7.72
C ALA A 41 -22.58 -7.25 -6.56
N MET A 42 -21.43 -6.63 -6.84
CA MET A 42 -20.56 -6.00 -5.85
C MET A 42 -21.12 -4.67 -5.30
N ASN A 43 -22.17 -4.12 -5.90
CA ASN A 43 -22.75 -2.80 -5.58
C ASN A 43 -21.67 -1.71 -5.57
N THR A 44 -20.86 -1.68 -6.64
CA THR A 44 -19.79 -0.70 -6.86
C THR A 44 -20.37 0.68 -7.14
N ASN A 45 -19.94 1.69 -6.38
CA ASN A 45 -20.31 3.08 -6.67
C ASN A 45 -19.43 3.66 -7.77
N LEU A 46 -20.02 3.92 -8.94
CA LEU A 46 -19.30 4.48 -10.08
C LEU A 46 -19.38 6.02 -10.15
N GLY A 47 -20.21 6.68 -9.33
CA GLY A 47 -20.47 8.12 -9.47
C GLY A 47 -20.85 8.47 -10.91
N ASP A 48 -20.09 9.40 -11.51
CA ASP A 48 -20.26 9.83 -12.90
C ASP A 48 -19.40 9.05 -13.93
N LEU A 49 -18.66 8.02 -13.48
CA LEU A 49 -17.81 7.22 -14.36
C LEU A 49 -18.63 6.42 -15.37
N LYS A 50 -18.26 6.55 -16.64
CA LYS A 50 -18.76 5.67 -17.69
C LYS A 50 -17.93 4.39 -17.77
N LEU A 51 -18.50 3.28 -17.32
CA LEU A 51 -17.84 1.97 -17.41
C LEU A 51 -18.11 1.27 -18.75
N VAL A 52 -17.05 0.77 -19.40
CA VAL A 52 -17.13 0.01 -20.65
C VAL A 52 -16.38 -1.31 -20.51
N VAL A 53 -17.09 -2.43 -20.59
CA VAL A 53 -16.46 -3.76 -20.51
C VAL A 53 -16.25 -4.36 -21.91
N ARG A 54 -15.07 -4.95 -22.14
CA ARG A 54 -14.73 -5.72 -23.34
C ARG A 54 -14.09 -7.05 -22.96
N SER A 55 -14.45 -8.10 -23.70
CA SER A 55 -13.81 -9.41 -23.58
C SER A 55 -12.71 -9.56 -24.63
N GLY A 56 -11.53 -10.05 -24.27
CA GLY A 56 -10.38 -10.20 -25.15
C GLY A 56 -9.11 -10.56 -24.38
N LYS A 57 -8.02 -10.85 -25.07
CA LYS A 57 -6.73 -11.19 -24.47
C LYS A 57 -5.92 -9.92 -24.18
N CYS A 58 -5.50 -9.74 -22.93
CA CYS A 58 -4.75 -8.54 -22.52
C CYS A 58 -3.38 -8.38 -23.20
N CYS A 59 -2.76 -9.48 -23.67
CA CYS A 59 -1.50 -9.44 -24.41
C CYS A 59 -1.69 -9.41 -25.95
N ASP A 60 -2.93 -9.30 -26.44
CA ASP A 60 -3.20 -9.22 -27.87
C ASP A 60 -3.34 -7.76 -28.32
N LYS A 61 -2.56 -7.39 -29.34
CA LYS A 61 -2.58 -6.04 -29.93
C LYS A 61 -3.97 -5.62 -30.38
N THR A 62 -4.73 -6.50 -31.03
CA THR A 62 -6.03 -6.16 -31.60
C THR A 62 -7.08 -5.92 -30.52
N ASP A 63 -7.02 -6.69 -29.43
CA ASP A 63 -7.87 -6.49 -28.27
C ASP A 63 -7.50 -5.25 -27.46
N LEU A 64 -6.21 -4.94 -27.30
CA LEU A 64 -5.74 -3.68 -26.72
C LEU A 64 -6.18 -2.47 -27.55
N TRP A 65 -6.12 -2.57 -28.88
CA TRP A 65 -6.62 -1.52 -29.76
C TRP A 65 -8.14 -1.36 -29.66
N LYS A 66 -8.89 -2.46 -29.49
CA LYS A 66 -10.36 -2.44 -29.31
C LYS A 66 -10.80 -1.61 -28.10
N VAL A 67 -9.95 -1.51 -27.07
CA VAL A 67 -10.22 -0.73 -25.85
C VAL A 67 -9.58 0.66 -25.88
N GLY A 68 -8.99 1.08 -27.00
CA GLY A 68 -8.37 2.39 -27.13
C GLY A 68 -7.08 2.53 -26.32
N ALA A 69 -6.30 1.45 -26.17
CA ALA A 69 -5.02 1.50 -25.43
C ALA A 69 -4.05 2.56 -26.00
N ASP A 70 -4.18 2.96 -27.26
CA ASP A 70 -3.34 3.98 -27.89
C ASP A 70 -3.69 5.42 -27.49
N CYS A 71 -4.96 5.67 -27.14
CA CYS A 71 -5.47 6.98 -26.75
C CYS A 71 -5.81 7.10 -25.26
N ALA A 72 -5.66 6.02 -24.49
CA ALA A 72 -5.84 6.03 -23.04
C ALA A 72 -4.86 7.00 -22.37
N ALA A 73 -5.34 7.81 -21.43
CA ALA A 73 -4.48 8.66 -20.59
C ALA A 73 -3.63 7.81 -19.63
N ARG A 74 -4.22 6.73 -19.11
CA ARG A 74 -3.59 5.80 -18.16
C ARG A 74 -4.02 4.37 -18.49
N ILE A 75 -3.10 3.42 -18.39
CA ILE A 75 -3.38 1.97 -18.47
C ILE A 75 -2.94 1.35 -17.15
N VAL A 76 -3.86 0.71 -16.43
CA VAL A 76 -3.57 -0.01 -15.19
C VAL A 76 -3.56 -1.50 -15.46
N ILE A 77 -2.46 -2.17 -15.10
CA ILE A 77 -2.25 -3.60 -15.23
C ILE A 77 -2.17 -4.19 -13.82
N PRO A 78 -3.32 -4.63 -13.23
CA PRO A 78 -3.32 -5.20 -11.90
C PRO A 78 -2.67 -6.60 -11.88
N GLU A 79 -2.32 -7.07 -10.68
CA GLU A 79 -2.00 -8.49 -10.47
C GLU A 79 -3.22 -9.39 -10.73
N ASN A 80 -2.95 -10.65 -11.04
CA ASN A 80 -3.99 -11.65 -11.18
C ASN A 80 -4.00 -12.59 -9.97
N PRO A 81 -4.93 -12.40 -9.01
CA PRO A 81 -4.96 -13.22 -7.80
C PRO A 81 -5.45 -14.66 -8.04
N LYS A 82 -5.73 -15.07 -9.29
CA LYS A 82 -5.98 -16.48 -9.62
C LYS A 82 -4.71 -17.22 -10.08
N LEU A 83 -3.64 -16.51 -10.43
CA LEU A 83 -2.39 -17.08 -10.95
C LEU A 83 -1.27 -16.96 -9.94
N SER A 84 -0.33 -17.91 -9.91
CA SER A 84 0.88 -17.75 -9.07
C SER A 84 1.57 -16.41 -9.32
N GLN A 85 2.34 -15.89 -8.36
CA GLN A 85 3.04 -14.62 -8.50
C GLN A 85 3.87 -14.57 -9.79
N ASP A 86 4.61 -15.65 -10.06
CA ASP A 86 5.45 -15.79 -11.24
C ASP A 86 4.63 -15.80 -12.55
N GLU A 87 3.48 -16.47 -12.59
CA GLU A 87 2.58 -16.46 -13.75
C GLU A 87 1.89 -15.10 -13.94
N SER A 88 1.52 -14.42 -12.85
CA SER A 88 0.94 -13.08 -12.87
C SER A 88 1.93 -12.10 -13.50
N ASP A 89 3.15 -12.02 -12.96
CA ASP A 89 4.21 -11.16 -13.48
C ASP A 89 4.56 -11.47 -14.93
N ALA A 90 4.68 -12.76 -15.30
CA ALA A 90 4.95 -13.16 -16.68
C ALA A 90 3.84 -12.69 -17.64
N SER A 91 2.57 -12.79 -17.23
CA SER A 91 1.45 -12.27 -18.01
C SER A 91 1.55 -10.76 -18.18
N GLN A 92 1.86 -10.02 -17.10
CA GLN A 92 1.98 -8.56 -17.13
C GLN A 92 3.15 -8.08 -18.00
N MET A 93 4.31 -8.75 -17.92
CA MET A 93 5.43 -8.50 -18.84
C MET A 93 5.00 -8.66 -20.30
N GLY A 94 4.18 -9.68 -20.61
CA GLY A 94 3.64 -9.88 -21.95
C GLY A 94 2.74 -8.72 -22.42
N VAL A 95 1.91 -8.17 -21.54
CA VAL A 95 1.09 -6.98 -21.83
C VAL A 95 2.01 -5.77 -22.06
N LEU A 96 3.00 -5.56 -21.19
CA LEU A 96 3.93 -4.44 -21.27
C LEU A 96 4.74 -4.45 -22.57
N LEU A 97 5.27 -5.61 -22.97
CA LEU A 97 5.96 -5.81 -24.25
C LEU A 97 5.06 -5.51 -25.45
N THR A 98 3.79 -5.91 -25.36
CA THR A 98 2.82 -5.66 -26.44
C THR A 98 2.58 -4.18 -26.60
N LEU A 99 2.37 -3.46 -25.50
CA LEU A 99 2.18 -2.01 -25.45
C LEU A 99 3.41 -1.26 -25.98
N LYS A 100 4.62 -1.60 -25.50
CA LYS A 100 5.89 -1.04 -25.98
C LYS A 100 6.06 -1.22 -27.49
N GLY A 101 5.68 -2.39 -28.01
CA GLY A 101 5.81 -2.75 -29.42
C GLY A 101 4.85 -2.04 -30.37
N GLN A 102 3.93 -1.19 -29.88
CA GLN A 102 2.97 -0.46 -30.72
C GLN A 102 3.35 0.99 -30.97
N GLY A 103 2.80 1.58 -32.03
CA GLY A 103 3.07 2.99 -32.36
C GLY A 103 4.55 3.28 -32.64
N LYS A 104 4.93 4.56 -32.56
CA LYS A 104 6.34 4.97 -32.71
C LYS A 104 7.11 4.96 -31.39
N SER A 105 6.41 5.16 -30.27
CA SER A 105 6.97 5.30 -28.92
C SER A 105 6.25 4.39 -27.89
N GLY A 106 5.60 3.33 -28.35
CA GLY A 106 4.75 2.48 -27.52
C GLY A 106 3.39 3.12 -27.22
N TRP A 107 2.41 2.30 -26.84
CA TRP A 107 1.11 2.71 -26.32
C TRP A 107 1.08 2.74 -24.79
N PRO A 108 0.35 3.68 -24.17
CA PRO A 108 -0.47 4.74 -24.79
C PRO A 108 0.39 5.84 -25.43
N ASN A 109 -0.13 6.58 -26.42
CA ASN A 109 0.66 7.58 -27.13
C ASN A 109 1.05 8.77 -26.23
N ASN A 110 0.10 9.30 -25.46
CA ASN A 110 0.23 10.46 -24.57
C ASN A 110 -0.26 10.11 -23.15
N GLY A 111 0.28 9.05 -22.56
CA GLY A 111 -0.16 8.56 -21.27
C GLY A 111 0.86 7.62 -20.62
N TYR A 112 0.47 7.02 -19.51
CA TYR A 112 1.33 6.16 -18.71
C TYR A 112 0.72 4.78 -18.44
N VAL A 113 1.58 3.83 -18.05
CA VAL A 113 1.22 2.46 -17.69
C VAL A 113 1.60 2.22 -16.24
N ALA A 114 0.63 1.99 -15.36
CA ALA A 114 0.87 1.54 -14.00
C ALA A 114 0.71 0.01 -13.92
N LEU A 115 1.68 -0.68 -13.33
CA LEU A 115 1.71 -2.15 -13.28
C LEU A 115 2.05 -2.64 -11.87
N CYS A 116 1.27 -3.58 -11.33
CA CYS A 116 1.53 -4.20 -10.02
C CYS A 116 2.37 -5.48 -10.17
N SER A 117 3.65 -5.44 -9.86
CA SER A 117 4.46 -6.66 -9.83
C SER A 117 4.39 -7.32 -8.46
N CYS A 118 4.25 -8.64 -8.47
CA CYS A 118 4.28 -9.46 -7.26
C CYS A 118 5.71 -9.69 -6.76
N ILE A 119 6.72 -9.55 -7.63
CA ILE A 119 8.11 -9.97 -7.38
C ILE A 119 9.04 -8.77 -7.57
N SER A 120 9.66 -8.31 -6.48
CA SER A 120 10.56 -7.15 -6.47
C SER A 120 11.70 -7.25 -7.50
N THR A 121 12.32 -8.42 -7.65
CA THR A 121 13.39 -8.63 -8.65
C THR A 121 12.94 -8.49 -10.11
N ASN A 122 11.65 -8.63 -10.41
CA ASN A 122 11.13 -8.39 -11.75
C ASN A 122 10.94 -6.91 -12.05
N CYS A 123 10.89 -6.05 -11.03
CA CYS A 123 10.45 -4.66 -11.16
C CYS A 123 11.45 -3.82 -11.94
N GLU A 124 12.75 -3.96 -11.66
CA GLU A 124 13.81 -3.29 -12.42
C GLU A 124 13.76 -3.69 -13.89
N TYR A 125 13.62 -4.99 -14.17
CA TYR A 125 13.52 -5.49 -15.54
C TYR A 125 12.26 -4.97 -16.25
N MET A 126 11.10 -4.97 -15.59
CA MET A 126 9.85 -4.42 -16.15
C MET A 126 9.98 -2.91 -16.41
N GLN A 127 10.63 -2.16 -15.53
CA GLN A 127 10.89 -0.74 -15.73
C GLN A 127 11.80 -0.51 -16.96
N GLU A 128 12.87 -1.28 -17.11
CA GLU A 128 13.76 -1.22 -18.29
C GLU A 128 13.05 -1.65 -19.58
N LEU A 129 12.04 -2.52 -19.49
CA LEU A 129 11.23 -2.89 -20.62
C LEU A 129 10.43 -1.70 -21.16
N TYR A 130 9.97 -0.74 -20.34
CA TYR A 130 9.23 0.40 -20.85
C TYR A 130 9.50 1.73 -20.10
N PRO A 131 10.75 2.20 -20.09
CA PRO A 131 11.25 3.16 -19.10
C PRO A 131 10.56 4.53 -19.14
N ASP A 132 10.15 4.98 -20.33
CA ASP A 132 9.60 6.32 -20.51
C ASP A 132 8.13 6.45 -20.10
N LYS A 133 7.41 5.32 -19.94
CA LYS A 133 5.95 5.33 -19.73
C LYS A 133 5.44 4.37 -18.66
N SER A 134 6.25 3.45 -18.14
CA SER A 134 5.80 2.52 -17.10
C SER A 134 6.19 2.98 -15.70
N PHE A 135 5.29 2.74 -14.75
CA PHE A 135 5.53 2.80 -13.31
C PHE A 135 5.23 1.43 -12.72
N ILE A 136 6.24 0.79 -12.13
CA ILE A 136 6.11 -0.54 -11.52
C ILE A 136 5.96 -0.40 -10.01
N ILE A 137 4.91 -1.03 -9.49
CA ILE A 137 4.51 -0.95 -8.09
C ILE A 137 4.64 -2.34 -7.48
N THR A 138 5.19 -2.41 -6.26
CA THR A 138 5.59 -3.67 -5.61
C THR A 138 4.98 -3.77 -4.23
N SER A 139 4.83 -5.00 -3.74
CA SER A 139 4.33 -5.27 -2.39
C SER A 139 5.31 -4.90 -1.26
N GLU A 140 6.55 -4.52 -1.58
CA GLU A 140 7.55 -4.15 -0.56
C GLU A 140 7.13 -2.91 0.21
N THR A 141 6.63 -1.88 -0.49
CA THR A 141 6.18 -0.63 0.12
C THR A 141 5.07 -0.90 1.15
N ILE A 142 4.12 -1.78 0.80
CA ILE A 142 3.04 -2.17 1.71
C ILE A 142 3.58 -2.92 2.93
N GLY A 143 4.52 -3.86 2.74
CA GLY A 143 5.16 -4.55 3.86
C GLY A 143 5.82 -3.60 4.84
N ARG A 144 6.54 -2.59 4.34
CA ARG A 144 7.16 -1.54 5.17
C ARG A 144 6.12 -0.69 5.90
N MET A 145 5.08 -0.23 5.21
CA MET A 145 3.99 0.53 5.81
C MET A 145 3.27 -0.27 6.91
N MET A 146 3.05 -1.57 6.71
CA MET A 146 2.44 -2.45 7.71
C MET A 146 3.32 -2.59 8.95
N VAL A 147 4.63 -2.78 8.80
CA VAL A 147 5.56 -2.87 9.94
C VAL A 147 5.65 -1.55 10.68
N GLN A 148 5.71 -0.42 9.97
CA GLN A 148 5.65 0.91 10.58
C GLN A 148 4.34 1.13 11.34
N GLY A 149 3.22 0.68 10.77
CA GLY A 149 1.90 0.76 11.39
C GLY A 149 1.71 -0.14 12.61
N VAL A 150 2.44 -1.25 12.68
CA VAL A 150 2.52 -2.13 13.86
C VAL A 150 3.33 -1.47 14.97
N GLN A 151 4.42 -0.77 14.63
CA GLN A 151 5.27 -0.04 15.59
C GLN A 151 4.61 1.23 16.12
N ASP A 152 3.86 1.94 15.27
CA ASP A 152 3.08 3.12 15.63
C ASP A 152 1.71 3.09 14.95
N GLN A 153 0.67 2.82 15.76
CA GLN A 153 -0.70 2.73 15.28
C GLN A 153 -1.25 4.04 14.75
N GLY A 154 -0.69 5.19 15.15
CA GLY A 154 -1.06 6.48 14.57
C GLY A 154 -0.76 6.52 13.07
N LEU A 155 0.33 5.88 12.64
CA LEU A 155 0.75 5.84 11.24
C LEU A 155 -0.22 5.06 10.36
N CYS A 156 -0.85 4.01 10.88
CA CYS A 156 -1.86 3.27 10.14
C CYS A 156 -3.04 4.14 9.68
N SER A 157 -3.48 5.10 10.51
CA SER A 157 -4.53 6.06 10.10
C SER A 157 -4.02 7.02 9.04
N VAL A 158 -2.77 7.48 9.18
CA VAL A 158 -2.12 8.39 8.23
C VAL A 158 -1.93 7.71 6.87
N PHE A 159 -1.43 6.47 6.83
CA PHE A 159 -1.27 5.74 5.56
C PHE A 159 -2.60 5.49 4.86
N ASN A 160 -3.68 5.22 5.59
CA ASN A 160 -5.01 5.08 4.98
C ASN A 160 -5.53 6.40 4.39
N GLN A 161 -5.22 7.54 5.01
CA GLN A 161 -5.58 8.85 4.47
C GLN A 161 -4.75 9.19 3.22
N LEU A 162 -3.44 8.89 3.23
CA LEU A 162 -2.53 9.25 2.14
C LEU A 162 -2.59 8.34 0.91
N THR A 163 -3.25 7.18 0.97
CA THR A 163 -3.27 6.19 -0.13
C THR A 163 -4.58 6.16 -0.94
N GLY A 164 -5.63 6.86 -0.49
CA GLY A 164 -6.89 7.04 -1.21
C GLY A 164 -7.04 8.44 -1.78
N PHE A 165 -8.03 8.66 -2.65
CA PHE A 165 -8.39 9.99 -3.16
C PHE A 165 -9.34 10.74 -2.21
N SER A 166 -9.18 10.54 -0.91
CA SER A 166 -10.06 11.13 0.10
C SER A 166 -9.23 11.82 1.18
N GLY A 167 -9.48 13.11 1.36
CA GLY A 167 -8.66 13.97 2.22
C GLY A 167 -7.44 14.46 1.47
N ASP A 168 -6.33 14.69 2.18
CA ASP A 168 -5.16 15.32 1.59
C ASP A 168 -4.39 14.39 0.63
N GLU A 169 -4.11 14.89 -0.58
CA GLU A 169 -3.39 14.21 -1.66
C GLU A 169 -2.03 14.86 -1.98
N PHE A 170 -1.17 14.10 -2.66
CA PHE A 170 0.12 14.59 -3.14
C PHE A 170 0.00 15.32 -4.48
N TYR A 171 0.52 16.53 -4.56
CA TYR A 171 0.59 17.31 -5.79
C TYR A 171 2.03 17.71 -6.11
N VAL A 172 2.32 17.89 -7.41
CA VAL A 172 3.59 18.41 -7.89
C VAL A 172 3.30 19.62 -8.78
N SER A 173 3.86 20.78 -8.42
CA SER A 173 3.67 22.02 -9.18
C SER A 173 4.98 22.78 -9.35
N GLY A 174 5.13 23.49 -10.46
CA GLY A 174 6.35 24.22 -10.80
C GLY A 174 6.66 25.32 -9.77
N ALA A 175 7.92 25.46 -9.39
CA ALA A 175 8.33 26.49 -8.45
C ALA A 175 8.08 27.92 -8.97
N GLU A 176 8.19 28.11 -10.29
CA GLU A 176 7.84 29.36 -10.97
C GLU A 176 6.34 29.64 -10.89
N ASP A 177 5.50 28.65 -11.18
CA ASP A 177 4.03 28.76 -11.12
C ASP A 177 3.56 29.10 -9.71
N LEU A 178 4.21 28.51 -8.69
CA LEU A 178 3.92 28.78 -7.30
C LEU A 178 4.46 30.14 -6.80
N GLY A 179 5.36 30.79 -7.52
CA GLY A 179 5.99 32.05 -7.09
C GLY A 179 7.01 31.88 -5.95
N VAL A 180 7.62 30.71 -5.84
CA VAL A 180 8.53 30.36 -4.73
C VAL A 180 10.01 30.31 -5.08
N VAL A 181 10.37 30.67 -6.32
CA VAL A 181 11.75 30.74 -6.79
C VAL A 181 12.59 31.69 -5.92
N GLY A 182 13.80 31.24 -5.55
CA GLY A 182 14.76 31.97 -4.72
C GLY A 182 14.48 31.91 -3.21
N LYS A 183 13.38 31.26 -2.78
CA LYS A 183 13.12 30.96 -1.36
C LYS A 183 13.91 29.72 -0.94
N SER A 184 14.20 29.59 0.34
CA SER A 184 14.71 28.34 0.91
C SER A 184 13.58 27.37 1.22
N PHE A 185 13.88 26.06 1.23
CA PHE A 185 12.88 25.05 1.59
C PHE A 185 12.31 25.27 3.00
N LEU A 186 13.12 25.78 3.94
CA LEU A 186 12.68 26.13 5.29
C LEU A 186 11.61 27.23 5.32
N GLU A 187 11.61 28.13 4.35
CA GLU A 187 10.67 29.24 4.27
C GLU A 187 9.32 28.80 3.72
N LEU A 188 9.27 27.78 2.85
CA LEU A 188 8.04 27.41 2.13
C LEU A 188 6.80 27.22 3.04
N PRO A 189 6.88 26.56 4.22
CA PRO A 189 5.73 26.43 5.11
C PRO A 189 5.11 27.75 5.59
N PHE A 190 5.83 28.87 5.50
CA PHE A 190 5.33 30.20 5.86
C PHE A 190 4.58 30.90 4.72
N TRP A 191 4.67 30.36 3.50
CA TRP A 191 4.01 30.88 2.31
C TRP A 191 2.69 30.18 2.02
N PHE A 192 2.58 28.89 2.38
CA PHE A 192 1.40 28.07 2.11
C PHE A 192 0.50 27.96 3.36
N PRO A 193 -0.68 28.59 3.38
CA PRO A 193 -1.56 28.57 4.55
C PRO A 193 -2.35 27.26 4.71
N VAL A 194 -2.59 26.55 3.62
CA VAL A 194 -3.50 25.38 3.55
C VAL A 194 -2.86 24.18 2.85
N THR A 195 -1.59 24.28 2.44
CA THR A 195 -0.84 23.18 1.83
C THR A 195 0.49 22.99 2.53
N VAL A 196 1.00 21.76 2.52
CA VAL A 196 2.24 21.40 3.23
C VAL A 196 3.33 21.04 2.22
N PRO A 197 4.40 21.84 2.08
CA PRO A 197 5.56 21.48 1.28
C PRO A 197 6.31 20.30 1.88
N LEU A 198 6.42 19.22 1.11
CA LEU A 198 7.07 17.98 1.52
C LEU A 198 8.44 17.79 0.89
N GLY A 199 8.66 18.33 -0.31
CA GLY A 199 9.89 18.09 -1.05
C GLY A 199 10.04 18.89 -2.33
N VAL A 200 11.07 18.56 -3.09
CA VAL A 200 11.44 19.21 -4.36
C VAL A 200 11.74 18.13 -5.39
N VAL A 201 11.22 18.30 -6.60
CA VAL A 201 11.64 17.53 -7.78
C VAL A 201 12.66 18.38 -8.55
N ARG A 202 13.88 17.88 -8.70
CA ARG A 202 14.97 18.58 -9.40
C ARG A 202 15.68 17.62 -10.34
N HIS A 203 15.75 17.98 -11.62
CA HIS A 203 16.34 17.12 -12.67
C HIS A 203 15.76 15.69 -12.72
N GLY A 204 14.47 15.54 -12.37
CA GLY A 204 13.79 14.24 -12.29
C GLY A 204 14.04 13.45 -11.01
N GLU A 205 14.86 13.95 -10.07
CA GLU A 205 15.05 13.35 -8.74
C GLU A 205 14.01 13.90 -7.76
N TYR A 206 13.36 13.00 -7.02
CA TYR A 206 12.41 13.33 -5.97
C TYR A 206 13.12 13.43 -4.63
N LEU A 207 13.22 14.64 -4.07
CA LEU A 207 13.89 14.93 -2.80
C LEU A 207 12.84 15.26 -1.74
N LEU A 208 12.46 14.27 -0.92
CA LEU A 208 11.59 14.48 0.23
C LEU A 208 12.39 15.03 1.41
N ASN A 209 11.84 16.04 2.09
CA ASN A 209 12.47 16.74 3.20
C ASN A 209 13.95 17.12 2.91
N PRO A 210 14.23 17.89 1.85
CA PRO A 210 15.59 18.26 1.49
C PRO A 210 16.22 19.14 2.57
N ASP A 211 17.51 19.44 2.40
CA ASP A 211 18.21 20.40 3.26
C ASP A 211 17.39 21.68 3.40
N LYS A 212 17.16 22.11 4.65
CA LYS A 212 16.33 23.27 4.98
C LYS A 212 16.86 24.57 4.34
N SER A 213 18.16 24.64 4.10
CA SER A 213 18.82 25.78 3.44
C SER A 213 18.81 25.70 1.91
N MET A 214 18.30 24.61 1.32
CA MET A 214 18.22 24.47 -0.14
C MET A 214 17.39 25.60 -0.74
N GLU A 215 18.00 26.38 -1.64
CA GLU A 215 17.31 27.37 -2.43
C GLU A 215 16.55 26.70 -3.58
N ILE A 216 15.30 27.14 -3.77
CA ILE A 216 14.42 26.72 -4.84
C ILE A 216 14.80 27.45 -6.13
N GLN A 217 14.98 26.68 -7.20
CA GLN A 217 15.36 27.15 -8.53
C GLN A 217 14.14 27.25 -9.44
N GLN A 218 14.29 27.93 -10.57
CA GLN A 218 13.19 28.15 -11.53
C GLN A 218 12.65 26.84 -12.11
N ASP A 219 13.55 25.91 -12.45
CA ASP A 219 13.20 24.63 -13.07
C ASP A 219 12.80 23.54 -12.05
N ASP A 220 12.75 23.89 -10.75
CA ASP A 220 12.30 22.96 -9.72
C ASP A 220 10.78 22.79 -9.77
N SER A 221 10.28 21.65 -9.31
CA SER A 221 8.89 21.49 -8.90
C SER A 221 8.81 21.21 -7.40
N ILE A 222 7.75 21.64 -6.74
CA ILE A 222 7.52 21.44 -5.32
C ILE A 222 6.53 20.29 -5.14
N ILE A 223 6.88 19.35 -4.25
CA ILE A 223 5.99 18.29 -3.80
C ILE A 223 5.19 18.83 -2.63
N LEU A 224 3.86 18.83 -2.75
CA LEU A 224 2.91 19.40 -1.81
C LEU A 224 1.94 18.34 -1.32
N LEU A 225 1.44 18.49 -0.10
CA LEU A 225 0.26 17.80 0.41
C LEU A 225 -0.87 18.82 0.56
N ALA A 226 -2.02 18.54 -0.03
CA ALA A 226 -3.16 19.46 -0.10
C ALA A 226 -4.49 18.70 -0.18
N ASP A 227 -5.58 19.31 0.29
CA ASP A 227 -6.92 18.72 0.26
C ASP A 227 -7.46 18.56 -1.17
N ASP A 228 -7.10 19.47 -2.08
CA ASP A 228 -7.49 19.43 -3.50
C ASP A 228 -6.50 20.22 -4.39
N ASP A 229 -6.61 20.10 -5.70
CA ASP A 229 -5.77 20.81 -6.67
C ASP A 229 -5.97 22.33 -6.61
N ASP A 230 -7.20 22.77 -6.34
CA ASP A 230 -7.57 24.17 -6.11
C ASP A 230 -6.84 24.79 -4.90
N ALA A 231 -6.30 24.00 -3.97
CA ALA A 231 -5.49 24.50 -2.87
C ALA A 231 -4.03 24.78 -3.27
N VAL A 232 -3.59 24.28 -4.43
CA VAL A 232 -2.23 24.46 -4.98
C VAL A 232 -2.17 25.74 -5.82
N GLN A 233 -2.16 26.89 -5.14
CA GLN A 233 -2.21 28.20 -5.79
C GLN A 233 -0.88 28.97 -5.71
N PRO A 234 -0.60 29.87 -6.68
CA PRO A 234 0.50 30.82 -6.60
C PRO A 234 0.43 31.68 -5.32
N VAL A 235 1.58 31.89 -4.69
CA VAL A 235 1.67 32.69 -3.46
C VAL A 235 2.29 34.06 -3.73
N GLU A 236 1.49 35.13 -3.60
CA GLU A 236 1.97 36.50 -3.84
C GLU A 236 2.71 37.10 -2.63
N SER A 237 2.34 36.69 -1.42
CA SER A 237 2.93 37.22 -0.18
C SER A 237 2.99 36.14 0.91
N SER A 238 3.96 36.25 1.82
CA SER A 238 4.09 35.30 2.92
C SER A 238 2.88 35.38 3.83
N HIS A 239 2.28 34.24 4.15
CA HIS A 239 1.18 34.17 5.11
C HIS A 239 1.66 34.47 6.53
N PHE A 240 2.88 34.04 6.87
CA PHE A 240 3.57 34.35 8.11
C PHE A 240 4.94 34.98 7.84
N ASP A 241 5.33 35.97 8.65
CA ASP A 241 6.64 36.61 8.55
C ASP A 241 7.74 35.69 9.09
N TYR A 242 8.40 34.98 8.18
CA TYR A 242 9.52 34.09 8.48
C TYR A 242 10.68 34.84 9.16
N ALA A 243 11.04 36.03 8.69
CA ALA A 243 12.20 36.76 9.23
C ALA A 243 11.98 37.14 10.71
N ARG A 244 10.76 37.58 11.04
CA ARG A 244 10.36 37.82 12.42
C ARG A 244 10.37 36.54 13.24
N TRP A 245 9.77 35.46 12.74
CA TRP A 245 9.74 34.18 13.45
C TRP A 245 11.16 33.64 13.71
N ALA A 246 12.06 33.71 12.72
CA ALA A 246 13.43 33.25 12.83
C ALA A 246 14.23 34.06 13.86
N GLY A 247 13.97 35.38 13.96
CA GLY A 247 14.58 36.25 14.95
C GLY A 247 14.07 36.03 16.39
N GLU A 248 12.82 35.59 16.55
CA GLU A 248 12.18 35.33 17.85
C GLU A 248 12.34 33.87 18.33
N ARG A 249 12.65 32.93 17.43
CA ARG A 249 12.75 31.50 17.74
C ARG A 249 13.94 31.21 18.65
N LYS A 250 13.65 30.68 19.84
CA LYS A 250 14.68 30.08 20.70
C LYS A 250 15.17 28.79 20.06
N PRO A 251 16.50 28.53 20.03
CA PRO A 251 17.01 27.26 19.54
C PRO A 251 16.42 26.12 20.40
N ALA A 252 15.66 25.24 19.74
CA ALA A 252 15.20 24.01 20.34
C ALA A 252 16.34 23.00 20.20
N THR A 253 16.78 22.43 21.32
CA THR A 253 17.66 21.27 21.31
C THR A 253 16.77 20.04 21.43
N PHE A 254 16.60 19.34 20.32
CA PHE A 254 16.06 17.98 20.36
C PHE A 254 17.22 17.04 20.63
N LYS A 255 17.10 16.26 21.71
CA LYS A 255 17.94 15.09 21.93
C LYS A 255 16.99 13.91 21.90
N GLU A 256 17.13 13.10 20.86
CA GLU A 256 16.41 11.84 20.76
C GLU A 256 16.72 11.01 22.01
N SER A 257 15.69 10.65 22.76
CA SER A 257 15.83 9.94 24.03
C SER A 257 16.22 8.49 23.83
N ASN A 258 15.70 7.87 22.77
CA ASN A 258 16.03 6.55 22.27
C ASN A 258 15.74 6.57 20.77
N PRO A 259 16.72 6.39 19.87
CA PRO A 259 16.48 6.37 18.43
C PRO A 259 15.68 5.14 17.95
N ASN A 260 15.40 4.19 18.86
CA ASN A 260 14.85 2.88 18.54
C ASN A 260 15.70 2.10 17.53
N ASP A 261 16.95 2.50 17.34
CA ASP A 261 17.89 1.92 16.40
C ASP A 261 18.34 0.54 16.88
N GLY A 262 17.64 -0.48 16.39
CA GLY A 262 17.95 -1.87 16.68
C GLY A 262 17.24 -2.44 17.91
N GLU A 263 16.05 -1.94 18.25
CA GLU A 263 15.17 -2.65 19.19
C GLU A 263 14.80 -4.03 18.64
N THR A 264 15.01 -5.06 19.45
CA THR A 264 14.60 -6.43 19.12
C THR A 264 13.12 -6.60 19.40
N ILE A 265 12.42 -7.29 18.50
CA ILE A 265 10.98 -7.49 18.60
C ILE A 265 10.64 -8.97 18.66
N SER A 266 9.53 -9.32 19.31
CA SER A 266 8.90 -10.63 19.24
C SER A 266 7.53 -10.52 18.59
N ALA A 267 7.30 -11.21 17.48
CA ALA A 267 6.05 -11.12 16.75
C ALA A 267 5.43 -12.49 16.47
N LEU A 268 4.10 -12.50 16.35
CA LEU A 268 3.32 -13.62 15.83
C LEU A 268 2.66 -13.22 14.51
N ILE A 269 2.93 -13.94 13.43
CA ILE A 269 2.24 -13.75 12.15
C ILE A 269 1.31 -14.95 11.91
N CYS A 270 0.02 -14.66 11.76
CA CYS A 270 -1.00 -15.65 11.46
C CYS A 270 -1.36 -15.66 9.98
N ASN A 271 -1.66 -16.85 9.44
CA ASN A 271 -2.09 -17.08 8.06
C ASN A 271 -1.07 -16.64 6.99
N LEU A 272 0.24 -16.78 7.27
CA LEU A 272 1.27 -16.58 6.24
C LEU A 272 1.00 -17.49 5.03
N ASN A 273 1.00 -16.90 3.83
CA ASN A 273 1.00 -17.66 2.58
C ASN A 273 1.85 -16.93 1.53
N ALA A 274 2.11 -17.58 0.40
CA ALA A 274 2.99 -17.04 -0.63
C ALA A 274 2.42 -15.83 -1.40
N ARG A 275 1.12 -15.54 -1.25
CA ARG A 275 0.41 -14.49 -2.02
C ARG A 275 0.14 -13.23 -1.22
N ASN A 276 -0.16 -13.37 0.07
CA ASN A 276 -0.44 -12.22 0.91
C ASN A 276 0.84 -11.44 1.24
N CYS A 277 0.67 -10.30 1.87
CA CYS A 277 1.74 -9.39 2.28
C CYS A 277 2.70 -9.99 3.32
N GLY A 278 2.49 -11.22 3.81
CA GLY A 278 3.28 -11.81 4.89
C GLY A 278 4.77 -11.94 4.58
N CYS A 279 5.13 -12.31 3.35
CA CYS A 279 6.54 -12.32 2.93
C CYS A 279 7.14 -10.90 2.91
N ALA A 280 6.36 -9.90 2.50
CA ALA A 280 6.80 -8.52 2.48
C ALA A 280 6.97 -7.95 3.90
N ILE A 281 6.07 -8.33 4.82
CA ILE A 281 6.18 -8.01 6.24
C ILE A 281 7.45 -8.62 6.83
N LEU A 282 7.74 -9.90 6.58
CA LEU A 282 8.95 -10.55 7.09
C LEU A 282 10.23 -9.82 6.67
N ALA A 283 10.33 -9.47 5.39
CA ALA A 283 11.50 -8.78 4.88
C ALA A 283 11.59 -7.32 5.35
N ALA A 284 10.45 -6.62 5.49
CA ALA A 284 10.41 -5.30 6.11
C ALA A 284 10.84 -5.36 7.58
N MET A 285 10.33 -6.33 8.35
CA MET A 285 10.71 -6.57 9.75
C MET A 285 12.21 -6.85 9.87
N ASP A 286 12.79 -7.66 8.98
CA ASP A 286 14.22 -7.90 8.94
C ASP A 286 15.01 -6.60 8.74
N SER A 287 14.55 -5.73 7.85
CA SER A 287 15.24 -4.45 7.57
C SER A 287 15.09 -3.40 8.67
N MET A 288 14.02 -3.48 9.47
CA MET A 288 13.61 -2.44 10.41
C MET A 288 13.84 -2.80 11.89
N SER A 289 14.14 -4.06 12.20
CA SER A 289 14.28 -4.54 13.58
C SER A 289 15.72 -4.84 13.96
N GLY A 290 16.00 -4.83 15.26
CA GLY A 290 17.29 -5.22 15.82
C GLY A 290 17.62 -6.69 15.62
N LYS A 291 18.92 -7.01 15.59
CA LYS A 291 19.39 -8.38 15.47
C LYS A 291 18.98 -9.24 16.66
N GLY A 292 18.39 -10.41 16.38
CA GLY A 292 17.86 -11.32 17.39
C GLY A 292 16.36 -11.16 17.62
N SER A 293 15.69 -10.39 16.76
CA SER A 293 14.23 -10.34 16.70
C SER A 293 13.66 -11.72 16.34
N GLN A 294 12.51 -12.07 16.89
CA GLN A 294 11.93 -13.41 16.78
C GLN A 294 10.53 -13.34 16.18
N VAL A 295 10.26 -14.21 15.23
CA VAL A 295 8.95 -14.35 14.61
C VAL A 295 8.46 -15.78 14.80
N ASP A 296 7.27 -15.92 15.38
CA ASP A 296 6.53 -17.17 15.35
C ASP A 296 5.44 -17.09 14.27
N LEU A 297 5.16 -18.22 13.64
CA LEU A 297 4.17 -18.33 12.56
C LEU A 297 3.04 -19.24 13.00
N TYR A 298 1.79 -18.85 12.76
CA TYR A 298 0.61 -19.70 12.98
C TYR A 298 -0.21 -19.80 11.70
N GLY A 299 -0.44 -21.01 11.19
CA GLY A 299 -1.04 -21.15 9.86
C GLY A 299 -1.54 -22.54 9.55
N SER A 300 -2.23 -22.64 8.41
CA SER A 300 -2.71 -23.93 7.90
C SER A 300 -1.69 -24.74 7.14
N LEU A 301 -0.56 -24.13 6.81
CA LEU A 301 0.55 -24.78 6.14
C LEU A 301 1.35 -25.61 7.15
N SER A 302 1.96 -26.68 6.65
CA SER A 302 2.96 -27.43 7.40
C SER A 302 4.21 -26.58 7.66
N GLU A 303 5.04 -27.02 8.61
CA GLU A 303 6.34 -26.38 8.88
C GLU A 303 7.25 -26.39 7.63
N GLU A 304 7.24 -27.49 6.87
CA GLU A 304 8.01 -27.67 5.64
C GLU A 304 7.59 -26.66 4.55
N GLU A 305 6.29 -26.57 4.27
CA GLU A 305 5.74 -25.60 3.30
C GLU A 305 6.01 -24.16 3.73
N THR A 306 5.89 -23.88 5.03
CA THR A 306 6.16 -22.55 5.58
C THR A 306 7.63 -22.18 5.42
N CYS A 307 8.55 -23.09 5.71
CA CYS A 307 9.98 -22.89 5.51
C CYS A 307 10.33 -22.67 4.03
N GLU A 308 9.67 -23.39 3.12
CA GLU A 308 9.83 -23.19 1.69
C GLU A 308 9.37 -21.79 1.25
N ILE A 309 8.23 -21.30 1.76
CA ILE A 309 7.74 -19.94 1.46
C ILE A 309 8.74 -18.89 1.95
N VAL A 310 9.24 -19.01 3.19
CA VAL A 310 10.22 -18.08 3.75
C VAL A 310 11.53 -18.11 2.95
N SER A 311 12.03 -19.30 2.62
CA SER A 311 13.24 -19.43 1.79
C SER A 311 13.06 -18.85 0.39
N ASN A 312 11.88 -19.01 -0.21
CA ASN A 312 11.57 -18.46 -1.51
C ASN A 312 11.44 -16.94 -1.45
N ALA A 313 10.88 -16.38 -0.38
CA ALA A 313 10.82 -14.93 -0.16
C ALA A 313 12.23 -14.32 -0.10
N GLN A 314 13.14 -14.90 0.68
CA GLN A 314 14.54 -14.46 0.77
C GLN A 314 15.23 -14.45 -0.60
N ARG A 315 15.00 -15.49 -1.43
CA ARG A 315 15.55 -15.54 -2.80
C ARG A 315 14.92 -14.50 -3.71
N LYS A 316 13.59 -14.37 -3.68
CA LYS A 316 12.84 -13.41 -4.53
C LYS A 316 13.25 -11.97 -4.27
N TRP A 317 13.65 -11.66 -3.04
CA TRP A 317 14.07 -10.34 -2.60
C TRP A 317 15.58 -10.16 -2.54
N GLU A 318 16.36 -11.18 -2.94
CA GLU A 318 17.83 -11.18 -2.85
C GLU A 318 18.38 -10.76 -1.47
N GLN A 319 17.62 -11.07 -0.41
CA GLN A 319 17.89 -10.67 0.96
C GLN A 319 17.89 -11.89 1.87
N ASP A 320 19.06 -12.17 2.44
CA ASP A 320 19.14 -13.06 3.60
C ASP A 320 18.64 -12.34 4.84
N PHE A 321 17.68 -12.94 5.55
CA PHE A 321 17.23 -12.42 6.83
C PHE A 321 18.35 -12.55 7.86
N LYS A 322 18.78 -11.41 8.41
CA LYS A 322 19.95 -11.29 9.30
C LYS A 322 19.56 -10.85 10.71
N ASN A 323 18.43 -10.18 10.84
CA ASN A 323 17.97 -9.56 12.07
C ASN A 323 16.83 -10.35 12.71
N ILE A 324 15.95 -10.94 11.90
CA ILE A 324 14.86 -11.79 12.37
C ILE A 324 15.19 -13.28 12.27
N GLU A 325 14.62 -14.08 13.18
CA GLU A 325 14.63 -15.54 13.14
C GLU A 325 13.21 -16.08 13.25
N VAL A 326 12.82 -16.96 12.33
CA VAL A 326 11.57 -17.74 12.47
C VAL A 326 11.80 -18.83 13.51
N ARG A 327 11.31 -18.61 14.72
CA ARG A 327 11.61 -19.46 15.88
C ARG A 327 10.73 -20.71 15.94
N LYS A 328 9.43 -20.57 15.62
CA LYS A 328 8.48 -21.69 15.69
C LYS A 328 7.33 -21.54 14.70
N VAL A 329 6.95 -22.65 14.09
CA VAL A 329 5.75 -22.76 13.24
C VAL A 329 4.69 -23.59 13.97
N TYR A 330 3.54 -22.99 14.21
CA TYR A 330 2.36 -23.62 14.79
C TYR A 330 1.38 -23.95 13.66
N SER A 331 1.29 -25.22 13.29
CA SER A 331 0.41 -25.67 12.22
C SER A 331 -0.96 -26.13 12.76
N ALA A 332 -2.03 -25.68 12.14
CA ALA A 332 -3.40 -26.09 12.45
C ALA A 332 -4.20 -26.33 11.16
N PRO A 333 -5.02 -27.38 11.05
CA PRO A 333 -5.89 -27.57 9.89
C PRO A 333 -6.73 -26.32 9.59
N SER A 334 -7.04 -26.06 8.31
CA SER A 334 -7.75 -24.84 7.88
C SER A 334 -9.12 -24.65 8.56
N ASP A 335 -9.80 -25.75 8.89
CA ASP A 335 -11.08 -25.78 9.60
C ASP A 335 -10.95 -25.64 11.13
N ALA A 336 -9.72 -25.71 11.66
CA ALA A 336 -9.39 -25.62 13.08
C ALA A 336 -8.52 -24.40 13.43
N MET A 337 -8.31 -23.47 12.49
CA MET A 337 -7.53 -22.24 12.71
C MET A 337 -8.09 -21.37 13.85
N THR A 338 -9.40 -21.40 14.04
CA THR A 338 -10.13 -20.65 15.08
C THR A 338 -10.46 -21.51 16.30
N ALA A 339 -9.84 -22.69 16.46
CA ALA A 339 -10.13 -23.56 17.57
C ALA A 339 -9.45 -23.07 18.86
N MET A 340 -10.25 -22.71 19.86
CA MET A 340 -9.78 -22.14 21.13
C MET A 340 -8.65 -22.94 21.81
N TYR A 341 -8.71 -24.28 21.77
CA TYR A 341 -7.66 -25.10 22.40
C TYR A 341 -6.29 -24.97 21.72
N ARG A 342 -6.25 -24.65 20.42
CA ARG A 342 -5.00 -24.39 19.68
C ARG A 342 -4.50 -22.97 19.91
N LEU A 343 -5.41 -22.00 19.90
CA LEU A 343 -5.06 -20.62 20.25
C LEU A 343 -4.50 -20.53 21.68
N ARG A 344 -4.94 -21.42 22.58
CA ARG A 344 -4.37 -21.55 23.93
C ARG A 344 -2.91 -22.00 23.95
N ASP A 345 -2.42 -22.69 22.94
CA ASP A 345 -1.02 -23.14 22.88
C ASP A 345 -0.06 -22.00 22.48
N LEU A 346 -0.59 -20.87 21.99
CA LEU A 346 0.18 -19.70 21.60
C LEU A 346 0.51 -18.84 22.84
N PRO A 347 1.77 -18.44 23.07
CA PRO A 347 2.16 -17.56 24.18
C PRO A 347 1.88 -16.07 23.85
N LEU A 348 0.61 -15.72 23.66
CA LEU A 348 0.15 -14.38 23.22
C LEU A 348 0.70 -13.24 24.10
N GLU A 349 0.86 -13.50 25.39
CA GLU A 349 1.42 -12.60 26.38
C GLU A 349 2.91 -12.28 26.19
N THR A 350 3.61 -13.02 25.32
CA THR A 350 5.05 -12.81 25.08
C THR A 350 5.36 -11.98 23.84
N TYR A 351 4.43 -11.83 22.89
CA TYR A 351 4.68 -11.11 21.65
C TYR A 351 4.47 -9.61 21.81
N ASP A 352 5.39 -8.80 21.30
CA ASP A 352 5.21 -7.36 21.16
C ASP A 352 4.13 -7.07 20.11
N TYR A 353 4.12 -7.86 19.02
CA TYR A 353 3.24 -7.65 17.88
C TYR A 353 2.50 -8.93 17.46
N ILE A 354 1.21 -8.79 17.14
CA ILE A 354 0.40 -9.86 16.58
C ILE A 354 -0.16 -9.36 15.25
N ILE A 355 0.12 -10.11 14.18
CA ILE A 355 -0.29 -9.77 12.82
C ILE A 355 -1.20 -10.89 12.31
N LEU A 356 -2.43 -10.55 11.94
CA LEU A 356 -3.44 -11.49 11.45
C LEU A 356 -3.70 -11.23 9.98
N LEU A 357 -3.15 -12.08 9.12
CA LEU A 357 -3.34 -11.97 7.68
C LEU A 357 -4.62 -12.67 7.22
N ALA A 358 -5.18 -12.23 6.11
CA ALA A 358 -6.40 -12.81 5.57
C ALA A 358 -6.09 -14.10 4.81
N ASN A 359 -6.74 -15.20 5.19
CA ASN A 359 -6.63 -16.46 4.47
C ASN A 359 -7.69 -16.55 3.36
N THR A 360 -7.37 -16.00 2.19
CA THR A 360 -8.31 -15.88 1.06
C THR A 360 -8.43 -17.14 0.19
N VAL A 361 -7.84 -18.27 0.61
CA VAL A 361 -7.82 -19.52 -0.18
C VAL A 361 -9.23 -20.03 -0.49
N GLU A 362 -10.16 -19.95 0.47
CA GLU A 362 -11.55 -20.40 0.27
C GLU A 362 -12.45 -19.30 -0.29
N SER A 363 -12.56 -18.18 0.44
CA SER A 363 -13.26 -16.99 0.01
C SER A 363 -12.86 -15.80 0.87
N VAL A 364 -13.06 -14.60 0.31
CA VAL A 364 -12.87 -13.33 1.02
C VAL A 364 -13.79 -13.23 2.24
N ASP A 365 -15.06 -13.61 2.11
CA ASP A 365 -15.99 -13.58 3.24
C ASP A 365 -15.59 -14.55 4.36
N ARG A 366 -15.10 -15.75 4.03
CA ARG A 366 -14.63 -16.69 5.06
C ARG A 366 -13.34 -16.21 5.72
N ALA A 367 -12.44 -15.60 4.96
CA ALA A 367 -11.21 -15.02 5.49
C ALA A 367 -11.52 -14.01 6.60
N ASP A 368 -12.40 -13.04 6.33
CA ASP A 368 -12.80 -12.03 7.33
C ASP A 368 -13.49 -12.66 8.55
N GLU A 369 -14.30 -13.70 8.35
CA GLU A 369 -14.98 -14.44 9.42
C GLU A 369 -13.98 -15.10 10.37
N GLN A 370 -12.98 -15.77 9.80
CA GLN A 370 -11.91 -16.41 10.57
C GLN A 370 -11.07 -15.37 11.29
N THR A 371 -10.69 -14.28 10.62
CA THR A 371 -9.90 -13.19 11.19
C THR A 371 -10.60 -12.56 12.39
N VAL A 372 -11.89 -12.19 12.27
CA VAL A 372 -12.70 -11.65 13.37
C VAL A 372 -12.77 -12.64 14.54
N ALA A 373 -13.00 -13.92 14.24
CA ALA A 373 -13.06 -14.95 15.28
C ALA A 373 -11.71 -15.12 16.01
N MET A 374 -10.58 -15.06 15.31
CA MET A 374 -9.25 -15.11 15.92
C MET A 374 -9.00 -13.91 16.83
N VAL A 375 -9.31 -12.69 16.38
CA VAL A 375 -9.18 -11.45 17.18
C VAL A 375 -9.94 -11.60 18.51
N LEU A 376 -11.23 -11.94 18.46
CA LEU A 376 -12.07 -12.03 19.65
C LEU A 376 -11.60 -13.12 20.63
N GLN A 377 -11.18 -14.27 20.11
CA GLN A 377 -10.70 -15.37 20.93
C GLN A 377 -9.34 -15.08 21.55
N MET A 378 -8.40 -14.51 20.78
CA MET A 378 -7.08 -14.12 21.29
C MET A 378 -7.21 -13.00 22.33
N GLN A 379 -8.09 -12.02 22.13
CA GLN A 379 -8.37 -10.97 23.10
C GLN A 379 -8.89 -11.56 24.42
N SER A 380 -9.85 -12.49 24.35
CA SER A 380 -10.39 -13.18 25.53
C SER A 380 -9.28 -13.97 26.25
N LEU A 381 -8.42 -14.66 25.51
CA LEU A 381 -7.30 -15.42 26.10
C LEU A 381 -6.26 -14.51 26.73
N LEU A 382 -5.97 -13.35 26.14
CA LEU A 382 -5.01 -12.41 26.69
C LEU A 382 -5.53 -11.81 27.99
N ALA A 383 -6.80 -11.38 28.01
CA ALA A 383 -7.45 -10.88 29.22
C ALA A 383 -7.49 -11.91 30.37
N GLU A 384 -7.55 -13.21 30.07
CA GLU A 384 -7.44 -14.28 31.07
C GLU A 384 -6.01 -14.45 31.65
N ARG A 385 -4.97 -14.07 30.89
CA ARG A 385 -3.56 -14.36 31.20
C ARG A 385 -2.81 -13.16 31.76
N ASP A 386 -3.08 -12.00 31.20
CA ASP A 386 -2.44 -10.73 31.50
C ASP A 386 -3.41 -9.58 31.21
N GLU A 387 -4.11 -9.11 32.24
CA GLU A 387 -5.12 -8.05 32.14
C GLU A 387 -4.51 -6.68 31.77
N ASP A 388 -3.24 -6.47 32.11
CA ASP A 388 -2.53 -5.21 31.85
C ASP A 388 -1.98 -5.14 30.41
N LYS A 389 -1.90 -6.28 29.70
CA LYS A 389 -1.36 -6.32 28.35
C LYS A 389 -2.38 -5.83 27.32
N SER A 390 -2.01 -4.76 26.62
CA SER A 390 -2.77 -4.25 25.48
C SER A 390 -2.81 -5.27 24.34
N PHE A 391 -4.00 -5.54 23.80
CA PHE A 391 -4.20 -6.35 22.61
C PHE A 391 -4.56 -5.46 21.42
N GLN A 392 -3.56 -5.19 20.57
CA GLN A 392 -3.71 -4.34 19.40
C GLN A 392 -3.08 -5.02 18.18
N PRO A 393 -3.74 -6.05 17.63
CA PRO A 393 -3.21 -6.74 16.46
C PRO A 393 -3.32 -5.88 15.20
N LEU A 394 -2.34 -5.99 14.31
CA LEU A 394 -2.53 -5.58 12.91
C LEU A 394 -3.37 -6.65 12.23
N VAL A 395 -4.42 -6.22 11.53
CA VAL A 395 -5.39 -7.14 10.92
C VAL A 395 -5.53 -6.82 9.44
N GLU A 396 -5.33 -7.81 8.58
CA GLU A 396 -5.72 -7.71 7.16
C GLU A 396 -7.19 -8.09 7.04
N ILE A 397 -8.01 -7.17 6.52
CA ILE A 397 -9.44 -7.39 6.29
C ILE A 397 -9.70 -7.17 4.80
N CYS A 398 -10.40 -8.12 4.19
CA CYS A 398 -10.69 -8.09 2.76
C CYS A 398 -11.95 -7.27 2.44
N THR A 399 -12.89 -7.11 3.37
CA THR A 399 -14.12 -6.33 3.14
C THR A 399 -14.39 -5.25 4.19
N ASN A 400 -14.80 -4.06 3.70
CA ASN A 400 -15.19 -2.94 4.57
C ASN A 400 -16.42 -3.22 5.44
N ARG A 401 -17.26 -4.21 5.10
CA ARG A 401 -18.48 -4.55 5.85
C ARG A 401 -18.19 -5.06 7.27
N ARG A 402 -17.03 -5.71 7.48
CA ARG A 402 -16.71 -6.37 8.75
C ARG A 402 -15.66 -5.64 9.58
N ARG A 403 -15.06 -4.57 9.03
CA ARG A 403 -14.19 -3.66 9.79
C ARG A 403 -14.87 -3.16 11.06
N ALA A 404 -16.14 -2.75 10.96
CA ALA A 404 -16.92 -2.32 12.11
C ALA A 404 -17.10 -3.40 13.19
N ALA A 405 -17.14 -4.69 12.82
CA ALA A 405 -17.26 -5.79 13.79
C ALA A 405 -15.97 -5.99 14.60
N VAL A 406 -14.81 -5.79 13.97
CA VAL A 406 -13.50 -5.80 14.66
C VAL A 406 -13.39 -4.57 15.58
N CYS A 407 -13.87 -3.40 15.13
CA CYS A 407 -13.82 -2.16 15.90
C CYS A 407 -14.89 -2.05 17.02
N SER A 408 -15.99 -2.81 16.97
CA SER A 408 -17.14 -2.69 17.90
C SER A 408 -17.12 -3.63 19.09
N GLY A 409 -16.05 -4.42 19.27
CA GLY A 409 -15.74 -5.12 20.52
C GLY A 409 -15.28 -4.13 21.62
N ASN A 410 -16.21 -3.31 22.12
CA ASN A 410 -16.14 -2.24 23.12
C ASN A 410 -14.81 -1.97 23.87
N SER A 411 -14.20 -0.82 23.57
CA SER A 411 -14.12 0.39 24.42
C SER A 411 -13.78 1.56 23.49
N GLU A 412 -14.09 2.81 23.84
CA GLU A 412 -13.83 4.02 23.02
C GLU A 412 -12.37 4.16 22.53
N HIS A 413 -11.45 3.34 23.04
CA HIS A 413 -10.09 3.22 22.52
C HIS A 413 -10.02 2.40 21.21
N VAL A 414 -10.69 1.25 21.08
CA VAL A 414 -10.49 0.32 19.93
C VAL A 414 -11.06 0.85 18.59
N GLN A 415 -11.89 1.90 18.62
CA GLN A 415 -12.36 2.57 17.39
C GLN A 415 -11.20 3.11 16.53
N GLN A 416 -10.00 3.27 17.10
CA GLN A 416 -8.78 3.67 16.39
C GLN A 416 -7.79 2.51 16.12
N HIS A 417 -7.95 1.32 16.72
CA HIS A 417 -6.84 0.37 16.90
C HIS A 417 -6.92 -0.94 16.10
N ALA A 418 -8.07 -1.26 15.50
CA ALA A 418 -8.15 -2.31 14.47
C ALA A 418 -7.98 -1.67 13.10
N VAL A 419 -6.75 -1.31 12.76
CA VAL A 419 -6.49 -0.78 11.43
C VAL A 419 -6.38 -1.94 10.48
N GLY A 420 -7.49 -2.20 9.78
CA GLY A 420 -7.48 -2.92 8.54
C GLY A 420 -6.48 -2.24 7.61
N PHE A 421 -5.32 -2.85 7.37
CA PHE A 421 -4.66 -2.60 6.10
C PHE A 421 -5.53 -3.31 5.07
N GLU A 422 -6.14 -2.55 4.17
CA GLU A 422 -6.58 -3.14 2.93
C GLU A 422 -5.33 -3.75 2.28
N SER A 423 -5.46 -4.98 1.77
CA SER A 423 -4.41 -5.66 1.02
C SER A 423 -4.13 -4.83 -0.24
N ALA A 424 -3.26 -3.85 -0.10
CA ALA A 424 -2.86 -2.94 -1.15
C ALA A 424 -1.90 -3.66 -2.10
N CYS A 425 -2.31 -4.76 -2.72
CA CYS A 425 -1.76 -5.14 -4.02
C CYS A 425 -2.29 -4.15 -5.05
N ASP A 426 -1.85 -2.91 -4.91
CA ASP A 426 -2.45 -1.76 -5.52
C ASP A 426 -1.58 -1.25 -6.65
N GLY A 427 -2.19 -1.12 -7.83
CA GLY A 427 -1.60 -0.44 -8.98
C GLY A 427 -1.65 1.06 -8.84
N ARG A 428 -1.38 1.55 -7.63
CA ARG A 428 -1.48 2.94 -7.22
C ARG A 428 -0.09 3.54 -7.02
N HIS A 429 0.41 4.22 -8.04
CA HIS A 429 1.28 5.39 -7.95
C HIS A 429 1.04 6.23 -9.21
N GLN A 430 1.04 7.55 -9.01
CA GLN A 430 0.63 8.63 -9.92
C GLN A 430 1.25 8.57 -11.31
#